data_AF-A0A530AJB9-F1
#
_entry.id   AF-A0A530AJB9-F1
#
_cell.length_a   1.000
_cell.length_b   1.000
_cell.length_c   1.000
_cell.angle_alpha   90.00
_cell.angle_beta   90.00
_cell.angle_gamma   90.00
#
_symmetry.space_group_name_H-M   'P 1'
#
loop_
_entity.id
_entity.type
_entity.pdbx_description
1 polymer ?
#
loop_
_entity_poly.entity_id
_entity_poly.type
_entity_poly.pdbx_seq_one_letter_code
_entity_poly.pdbx_strand_id
1 'polypeptide(L)'
;MLATAIAAAVLLIGIVLAYGIKRFSLGDSVTLIALMIIPLLAYGVVSGDISEFTGPGGWGAKFREEAKKTIDPIPISSSIVEGEFVAKGDFVQLENVDRNLAPGKPVSMTLQLGRGDYYQAPVIAEYIRVLSQHDPDMSVVVIDTAGKYVASAKGSVVLAQLTDNRNSEQISRLMAALRGSD
;
A
#
# COMPACT_ATOMS: atom_id res chain seq x y z
N MET A 1 18.74 3.07 -5.79
CA MET A 1 18.99 2.22 -6.97
C MET A 1 18.14 2.61 -8.18
N LEU A 2 16.84 2.93 -8.03
CA LEU A 2 16.01 3.37 -9.16
C LEU A 2 16.49 4.70 -9.79
N ALA A 3 16.77 5.72 -8.96
CA ALA A 3 17.21 7.04 -9.43
C ALA A 3 18.54 7.00 -10.20
N THR A 4 19.48 6.16 -9.76
CA THR A 4 20.78 5.96 -10.42
C THR A 4 20.62 5.26 -11.77
N ALA A 5 19.67 4.33 -11.89
CA ALA A 5 19.37 3.66 -13.16
C ALA A 5 18.73 4.61 -14.17
N ILE A 6 17.81 5.47 -13.71
CA ILE A 6 17.17 6.49 -14.55
C ILE A 6 18.22 7.51 -15.04
N ALA A 7 19.10 8.00 -14.16
CA ALA A 7 20.16 8.92 -14.54
C ALA A 7 21.12 8.33 -15.60
N ALA A 8 21.50 7.06 -15.44
CA ALA A 8 22.34 6.36 -16.41
C ALA A 8 21.65 6.18 -17.77
N ALA A 9 20.35 5.86 -17.77
CA ALA A 9 19.57 5.72 -19.00
C ALA A 9 19.46 7.06 -19.76
N VAL A 10 19.19 8.16 -19.05
CA VAL A 10 19.11 9.50 -19.66
C VAL A 10 20.45 9.92 -20.26
N LEU A 11 21.57 9.63 -19.57
CA LEU A 11 22.92 9.92 -20.06
C LEU A 11 23.22 9.14 -21.35
N LEU A 12 22.87 7.85 -21.41
CA LEU A 12 23.07 7.03 -22.60
C LEU A 12 22.23 7.53 -23.79
N ILE A 13 20.98 7.89 -23.55
CA ILE A 13 20.10 8.46 -24.59
C ILE A 13 20.69 9.77 -25.15
N GLY A 14 21.20 10.64 -24.27
CA GLY A 14 21.87 11.88 -24.68
C GLY A 14 23.11 11.64 -25.55
N ILE A 15 23.93 10.65 -25.21
CA ILE A 15 25.12 10.27 -25.99
C ILE A 15 24.74 9.73 -27.37
N VAL A 16 23.73 8.86 -27.45
CA VAL A 16 23.24 8.29 -28.70
C VAL A 16 22.67 9.37 -29.62
N LEU A 17 21.91 10.33 -29.06
CA LEU A 17 21.40 11.48 -29.80
C LEU A 17 22.54 12.36 -30.32
N ALA A 18 23.51 12.72 -29.49
CA ALA A 18 24.66 13.53 -29.90
C ALA A 18 25.47 12.86 -31.01
N TYR A 19 25.67 11.55 -30.92
CA TYR A 19 26.36 10.77 -31.96
C TYR A 19 25.55 10.70 -33.25
N GLY A 20 24.23 10.50 -33.17
CA GLY A 20 23.33 10.50 -34.32
C GLY A 20 23.33 11.84 -35.04
N ILE A 21 23.23 12.95 -34.31
CA ILE A 21 23.27 14.31 -34.86
C ILE A 21 24.58 14.55 -35.63
N LYS A 22 25.72 14.16 -35.04
CA LYS A 22 27.03 14.28 -35.68
C LYS A 22 27.16 13.41 -36.93
N ARG A 23 26.55 12.22 -36.94
CA ARG A 23 26.70 11.24 -38.04
C ARG A 23 25.84 11.59 -39.26
N PHE A 24 24.68 12.20 -39.06
CA PHE A 24 23.71 12.41 -40.14
C PHE A 24 23.74 13.82 -40.77
N SER A 25 24.61 14.74 -40.34
CA SER A 25 24.70 16.13 -40.84
C SER A 25 23.31 16.75 -41.07
N LEU A 26 22.41 16.52 -40.13
CA LEU A 26 21.06 17.08 -40.16
C LEU A 26 21.24 18.61 -40.11
N GLY A 27 20.82 19.29 -41.17
CA GLY A 27 20.94 20.74 -41.28
C GLY A 27 20.40 21.44 -40.03
N ASP A 28 20.99 22.58 -39.70
CA ASP A 28 20.81 23.30 -38.43
C ASP A 28 19.33 23.38 -37.99
N SER A 29 18.43 23.64 -38.93
CA SER A 29 16.99 23.72 -38.70
C SER A 29 16.31 22.40 -38.32
N VAL A 30 16.66 21.26 -38.95
CA VAL A 30 16.00 19.96 -38.68
C VAL A 30 16.39 19.46 -37.30
N THR A 31 17.65 19.65 -36.93
CA THR A 31 18.19 19.27 -35.62
C THR A 31 17.58 20.12 -34.51
N LEU A 32 17.44 21.44 -34.73
CA LEU A 32 16.76 22.35 -33.79
C LEU A 32 15.28 22.00 -33.63
N ILE A 33 14.58 21.68 -34.72
CA ILE A 33 13.17 21.26 -34.68
C ILE A 33 13.03 19.94 -33.92
N ALA A 34 13.88 18.94 -34.19
CA ALA A 34 13.87 17.68 -33.46
C ALA A 34 14.19 17.85 -31.97
N LEU A 35 15.17 18.70 -31.63
CA LEU A 35 15.55 19.01 -30.26
C LEU A 35 14.41 19.70 -29.48
N MET A 36 13.55 20.45 -30.17
CA MET A 36 12.39 21.11 -29.56
C MET A 36 11.16 20.19 -29.45
N ILE A 37 10.97 19.28 -30.42
CA ILE A 37 9.82 18.37 -30.44
C ILE A 37 9.96 17.25 -29.41
N ILE A 38 11.16 16.69 -29.21
CA ILE A 38 11.38 15.57 -28.28
C ILE A 38 10.94 15.91 -26.83
N PRO A 39 11.32 17.05 -26.23
CA PRO A 39 10.85 17.46 -24.91
C PRO A 39 9.33 17.62 -24.83
N LEU A 40 8.71 18.17 -25.88
CA LEU A 40 7.26 18.34 -25.93
C LEU A 40 6.53 16.99 -25.95
N LEU A 41 7.03 16.02 -26.73
CA LEU A 41 6.48 14.67 -26.78
C LEU A 41 6.67 13.94 -25.44
N ALA A 42 7.83 14.08 -24.80
CA ALA A 42 8.08 13.52 -23.48
C ALA A 42 7.12 14.11 -22.43
N TYR A 43 6.90 15.43 -22.46
CA TYR A 43 5.91 16.07 -21.60
C TYR A 43 4.49 15.58 -21.88
N GLY A 44 4.08 15.47 -23.14
CA GLY A 44 2.75 14.98 -23.53
C GLY A 44 2.48 13.54 -23.07
N VAL A 45 3.50 12.67 -23.10
CA VAL A 45 3.38 11.29 -22.58
C VAL A 45 3.27 11.29 -21.05
N VAL A 46 4.07 12.09 -20.35
CA VAL A 46 4.08 12.14 -18.87
C VAL A 46 2.83 12.83 -18.30
N SER A 47 2.37 13.90 -18.93
CA SER A 47 1.13 14.62 -18.56
C SER A 47 -0.14 13.80 -18.86
N GLY A 48 -0.03 12.80 -19.75
CA GLY A 48 -1.14 11.96 -20.15
C GLY A 48 -1.96 12.51 -21.33
N ASP A 49 -1.55 13.64 -21.91
CA ASP A 49 -2.17 14.24 -23.09
C ASP A 49 -1.96 13.41 -24.37
N ILE A 50 -0.87 12.62 -24.42
CA ILE A 50 -0.58 11.68 -25.51
C ILE A 50 -0.78 10.25 -25.02
N SER A 51 -1.96 9.68 -25.29
CA SER A 51 -2.30 8.31 -24.90
C SER A 51 -1.89 7.24 -25.92
N GLU A 52 -1.74 7.64 -27.18
CA GLU A 52 -1.38 6.79 -28.31
C GLU A 52 -0.58 7.58 -29.34
N PHE A 53 0.42 6.95 -29.95
CA PHE A 53 1.16 7.51 -31.06
C PHE A 53 1.06 6.58 -32.24
N THR A 54 0.48 7.03 -33.35
CA THR A 54 0.28 6.23 -34.57
C THR A 54 1.05 6.89 -35.72
N GLY A 55 2.05 6.19 -36.25
CA GLY A 55 2.85 6.62 -37.39
C GLY A 55 2.30 6.12 -38.74
N PRO A 56 2.70 6.77 -39.85
CA PRO A 56 2.35 6.33 -41.19
C PRO A 56 2.88 4.90 -41.43
N GLY A 57 2.01 3.98 -41.83
CA GLY A 57 2.33 2.56 -41.99
C GLY A 57 1.81 1.63 -40.88
N GLY A 58 0.95 2.13 -39.97
CA GLY A 58 0.27 1.30 -38.98
C GLY A 58 1.11 0.96 -37.73
N TRP A 59 2.29 1.56 -37.59
CA TRP A 59 3.11 1.44 -36.39
C TRP A 59 2.54 2.34 -35.30
N GLY A 60 2.02 1.73 -34.23
CA GLY A 60 1.41 2.45 -33.12
C GLY A 60 1.99 2.03 -31.76
N ALA A 61 2.24 3.00 -30.88
CA ALA A 61 2.57 2.76 -29.48
C ALA A 61 1.43 3.28 -28.60
N LYS A 62 0.81 2.38 -27.82
CA LYS A 62 -0.24 2.73 -26.85
C LYS A 62 0.38 2.82 -25.46
N PHE A 63 0.55 4.03 -24.95
CA PHE A 63 1.24 4.26 -23.67
C PHE A 63 0.30 4.14 -22.46
N ARG A 64 -1.02 4.31 -22.66
CA ARG A 64 -2.02 4.31 -21.57
C ARG A 64 -2.68 2.95 -21.31
N GLU A 65 -2.78 2.08 -22.30
CA GLU A 65 -3.54 0.82 -22.18
C GLU A 65 -2.84 -0.22 -21.30
N GLU A 66 -1.51 -0.32 -21.35
CA GLU A 66 -0.75 -1.27 -20.51
C GLU A 66 -0.60 -0.80 -19.05
N ALA A 67 -0.53 0.52 -18.80
CA ALA A 67 -0.40 1.06 -17.44
C ALA A 67 -1.72 1.02 -16.64
N LYS A 68 -2.88 0.95 -17.32
CA LYS A 68 -4.22 0.87 -16.71
C LYS A 68 -4.79 -0.54 -16.72
N LYS A 69 -3.99 -1.55 -17.06
CA LYS A 69 -4.41 -2.94 -16.92
C LYS A 69 -4.57 -3.22 -15.42
N THR A 70 -5.79 -2.96 -14.94
CA THR A 70 -6.26 -3.40 -13.64
C THR A 70 -5.90 -4.86 -13.56
N ILE A 71 -4.98 -5.19 -12.66
CA ILE A 71 -4.74 -6.58 -12.30
C ILE A 71 -6.09 -7.05 -11.79
N ASP A 72 -6.78 -7.90 -12.56
CA ASP A 72 -7.97 -8.57 -12.06
C ASP A 72 -7.53 -9.25 -10.76
N PRO A 73 -8.11 -8.86 -9.60
CA PRO A 73 -7.76 -9.47 -8.35
C PRO A 73 -7.97 -10.97 -8.56
N ILE A 74 -6.89 -11.75 -8.40
CA ILE A 74 -6.99 -13.20 -8.35
C ILE A 74 -8.14 -13.47 -7.39
N PRO A 75 -9.22 -14.18 -7.81
CA PRO A 75 -10.32 -14.48 -6.92
C PRO A 75 -9.68 -15.21 -5.76
N ILE A 76 -9.59 -14.52 -4.61
CA ILE A 76 -9.16 -15.12 -3.37
C ILE A 76 -10.23 -16.17 -3.17
N SER A 77 -9.87 -17.42 -3.49
CA SER A 77 -10.73 -18.57 -3.26
C SER A 77 -11.17 -18.40 -1.82
N SER A 78 -12.44 -18.11 -1.66
CA SER A 78 -13.05 -17.70 -0.42
C SER A 78 -13.12 -18.94 0.47
N SER A 79 -11.96 -19.43 0.95
CA SER A 79 -11.92 -20.00 2.28
C SER A 79 -12.19 -18.82 3.21
N ILE A 80 -13.46 -18.42 3.28
CA ILE A 80 -13.99 -17.73 4.44
C ILE A 80 -13.67 -18.71 5.56
N VAL A 81 -12.55 -18.47 6.23
CA VAL A 81 -12.26 -19.14 7.48
C VAL A 81 -13.36 -18.64 8.38
N GLU A 82 -14.37 -19.47 8.62
CA GLU A 82 -15.38 -19.25 9.66
C GLU A 82 -14.61 -19.13 10.97
N GLY A 83 -14.25 -17.90 11.30
CA GLY A 83 -13.66 -17.55 12.57
C GLY A 83 -14.76 -17.62 13.62
N GLU A 84 -14.50 -18.37 14.68
CA GLU A 84 -15.33 -18.30 15.87
C GLU A 84 -15.25 -16.87 16.41
N PHE A 85 -16.37 -16.14 16.37
CA PHE A 85 -16.46 -14.79 16.91
C PHE A 85 -16.46 -14.86 18.44
N VAL A 86 -15.27 -14.88 19.03
CA VAL A 86 -15.12 -14.79 20.48
C VAL A 86 -15.18 -13.32 20.88
N ALA A 87 -16.18 -12.97 21.68
CA ALA A 87 -16.29 -11.63 22.25
C ALA A 87 -15.04 -11.33 23.08
N LYS A 88 -14.43 -10.17 22.87
CA LYS A 88 -13.36 -9.70 23.76
C LYS A 88 -13.99 -9.40 25.12
N GLY A 89 -13.31 -9.81 26.17
CA GLY A 89 -13.76 -9.64 27.53
C GLY A 89 -12.70 -9.03 28.40
N ASP A 90 -12.90 -9.13 29.71
CA ASP A 90 -11.89 -8.78 30.70
C ASP A 90 -10.71 -9.77 30.67
N PHE A 91 -9.61 -9.47 31.38
CA PHE A 91 -8.40 -10.31 31.42
C PHE A 91 -8.68 -11.79 31.76
N VAL A 92 -9.72 -12.07 32.56
CA VAL A 92 -10.17 -13.44 32.89
C VAL A 92 -10.73 -14.17 31.66
N GLN A 93 -11.36 -13.45 30.74
CA GLN A 93 -11.88 -14.03 29.50
C GLN A 93 -10.76 -14.23 28.46
N LEU A 94 -9.68 -13.44 28.52
CA LEU A 94 -8.48 -13.65 27.69
C LEU A 94 -7.80 -15.00 27.99
N GLU A 95 -7.76 -15.45 29.25
CA GLU A 95 -7.22 -16.77 29.60
C GLU A 95 -8.04 -17.92 28.99
N ASN A 96 -9.37 -17.76 28.89
CA ASN A 96 -10.23 -18.73 28.22
C ASN A 96 -10.05 -18.72 26.70
N VAL A 97 -9.78 -17.56 26.10
CA VAL A 97 -9.43 -17.46 24.68
C VAL A 97 -8.10 -18.16 24.41
N ASP A 98 -7.08 -17.89 25.24
CA ASP A 98 -5.75 -18.50 25.15
C ASP A 98 -5.80 -20.02 25.17
N ARG A 99 -6.57 -20.61 26.10
CA ARG A 99 -6.70 -22.06 26.26
C ARG A 99 -7.43 -22.76 25.10
N ASN A 100 -8.28 -22.03 24.35
CA ASN A 100 -9.12 -22.60 23.29
C ASN A 100 -8.55 -22.35 21.88
N LEU A 101 -7.46 -21.60 21.76
CA LEU A 101 -6.81 -21.35 20.48
C LEU A 101 -6.00 -22.57 20.04
N ALA A 102 -6.39 -23.15 18.91
CA ALA A 102 -5.63 -24.24 18.30
C ALA A 102 -4.30 -23.70 17.72
N PRO A 103 -3.14 -24.23 18.12
CA PRO A 103 -1.85 -23.76 17.62
C PRO A 103 -1.72 -23.97 16.10
N GLY A 104 -1.13 -22.99 15.41
CA GLY A 104 -0.89 -23.05 13.96
C GLY A 104 -2.06 -22.63 13.07
N LYS A 105 -3.15 -22.10 13.64
CA LYS A 105 -4.25 -21.48 12.88
C LYS A 105 -4.08 -19.96 12.81
N PRO A 106 -4.43 -19.31 11.68
CA PRO A 106 -4.41 -17.85 11.58
C PRO A 106 -5.34 -17.19 12.60
N VAL A 107 -4.84 -16.17 13.29
CA VAL A 107 -5.59 -15.40 14.29
C VAL A 107 -5.80 -13.97 13.81
N SER A 108 -7.03 -13.48 13.97
CA SER A 108 -7.37 -12.08 13.68
C SER A 108 -8.11 -11.44 14.85
N MET A 109 -7.72 -10.22 15.20
CA MET A 109 -8.32 -9.43 16.27
C MET A 109 -9.09 -8.26 15.68
N THR A 110 -10.42 -8.25 15.84
CA THR A 110 -11.25 -7.15 15.35
C THR A 110 -11.43 -6.04 16.39
N LEU A 111 -11.18 -4.78 16.03
CA LEU A 111 -11.48 -3.58 16.83
C LEU A 111 -12.57 -2.76 16.13
N GLN A 112 -13.52 -2.21 16.90
CA GLN A 112 -14.63 -1.43 16.34
C GLN A 112 -14.45 0.07 16.58
N LEU A 113 -14.64 0.89 15.54
CA LEU A 113 -14.74 2.34 15.68
C LEU A 113 -16.02 2.74 16.41
N GLY A 114 -16.00 3.86 17.14
CA GLY A 114 -17.14 4.30 17.95
C GLY A 114 -17.26 3.60 19.30
N ARG A 115 -16.24 2.81 19.70
CA ARG A 115 -16.18 2.08 20.98
C ARG A 115 -14.92 2.38 21.79
N GLY A 116 -14.34 3.56 21.60
CA GLY A 116 -13.09 3.97 22.27
C GLY A 116 -13.16 3.95 23.80
N ASP A 117 -14.34 4.12 24.41
CA ASP A 117 -14.49 4.06 25.88
C ASP A 117 -14.53 2.62 26.43
N TYR A 118 -14.78 1.64 25.55
CA TYR A 118 -14.66 0.22 25.88
C TYR A 118 -13.22 -0.28 25.78
N TYR A 119 -12.41 0.34 24.91
CA TYR A 119 -11.04 -0.08 24.68
C TYR A 119 -10.05 0.68 25.55
N GLN A 120 -9.12 -0.06 26.14
CA GLN A 120 -7.98 0.53 26.85
C GLN A 120 -6.69 0.07 26.17
N ALA A 121 -5.80 1.02 25.86
CA ALA A 121 -4.49 0.75 25.26
C ALA A 121 -3.72 -0.41 25.94
N PRO A 122 -3.58 -0.48 27.27
CA PRO A 122 -2.87 -1.59 27.92
C PRO A 122 -3.58 -2.94 27.73
N VAL A 123 -4.92 -2.96 27.67
CA VAL A 123 -5.71 -4.17 27.44
C VAL A 123 -5.52 -4.65 25.99
N ILE A 124 -5.58 -3.74 25.01
CA ILE A 124 -5.34 -4.09 23.60
C ILE A 124 -3.93 -4.66 23.42
N ALA A 125 -2.93 -4.02 24.03
CA ALA A 125 -1.54 -4.49 23.97
C ALA A 125 -1.40 -5.90 24.55
N GLU A 126 -2.05 -6.19 25.67
CA GLU A 126 -2.02 -7.52 26.28
C GLU A 126 -2.69 -8.58 25.41
N TYR A 127 -3.86 -8.27 24.86
CA TYR A 127 -4.54 -9.14 23.89
C TYR A 127 -3.63 -9.48 22.71
N ILE A 128 -3.01 -8.48 22.08
CA ILE A 128 -2.11 -8.71 20.95
C ILE A 128 -0.92 -9.56 21.39
N ARG A 129 -0.35 -9.30 22.58
CA ARG A 129 0.79 -10.06 23.11
C ARG A 129 0.47 -11.55 23.25
N VAL A 130 -0.69 -11.88 23.84
CA VAL A 130 -1.13 -13.27 24.04
C VAL A 130 -1.42 -13.95 22.70
N LEU A 131 -2.18 -13.29 21.83
CA LEU A 131 -2.54 -13.84 20.51
C LEU A 131 -1.31 -14.04 19.61
N SER A 132 -0.31 -13.17 19.72
CA SER A 132 0.94 -13.28 18.94
C SER A 132 1.79 -14.49 19.32
N GLN A 133 1.57 -15.10 20.48
CA GLN A 133 2.25 -16.36 20.86
C GLN A 133 1.74 -17.55 20.05
N HIS A 134 0.47 -17.49 19.61
CA HIS A 134 -0.19 -18.53 18.82
C HIS A 134 0.01 -18.32 17.32
N ASP A 135 -0.01 -17.06 16.88
CA ASP A 135 0.22 -16.65 15.50
C ASP A 135 1.10 -15.39 15.44
N PRO A 136 2.40 -15.52 15.14
CA PRO A 136 3.32 -14.39 15.02
C PRO A 136 2.93 -13.39 13.92
N ASP A 137 2.13 -13.81 12.93
CA ASP A 137 1.66 -12.99 11.81
C ASP A 137 0.21 -12.51 12.00
N MET A 138 -0.32 -12.59 13.22
CA MET A 138 -1.70 -12.21 13.53
C MET A 138 -2.02 -10.77 13.07
N SER A 139 -3.26 -10.58 12.62
CA SER A 139 -3.74 -9.31 12.08
C SER A 139 -4.73 -8.63 13.01
N VAL A 140 -4.59 -7.31 13.16
CA VAL A 140 -5.61 -6.48 13.81
C VAL A 140 -6.45 -5.83 12.71
N VAL A 141 -7.75 -6.07 12.73
CA VAL A 141 -8.71 -5.55 11.76
C VAL A 141 -9.58 -4.50 12.44
N VAL A 142 -9.71 -3.33 11.83
CA VAL A 142 -10.57 -2.25 12.31
C VAL A 142 -11.84 -2.22 11.46
N ILE A 143 -13.00 -2.23 12.12
CA ILE A 143 -14.33 -2.17 11.50
C ILE A 143 -15.09 -0.92 11.99
N ASP A 144 -16.03 -0.44 11.19
CA ASP A 144 -16.92 0.66 11.59
C ASP A 144 -18.09 0.17 12.47
N THR A 145 -18.97 1.11 12.86
CA THR A 145 -20.17 0.81 13.65
C THR A 145 -21.18 -0.10 12.92
N ALA A 146 -21.15 -0.12 11.58
CA ALA A 146 -21.95 -0.98 10.72
C ALA A 146 -21.29 -2.35 10.44
N GLY A 147 -20.10 -2.61 10.99
CA GLY A 147 -19.35 -3.85 10.80
C GLY A 147 -18.55 -3.92 9.50
N LYS A 148 -18.43 -2.81 8.77
CA LYS A 148 -17.67 -2.72 7.52
C LYS A 148 -16.17 -2.59 7.81
N TYR A 149 -15.35 -3.24 7.01
CA TYR A 149 -13.89 -3.10 7.05
C TYR A 149 -13.45 -1.65 6.83
N VAL A 150 -12.55 -1.16 7.70
CA VAL A 150 -11.92 0.17 7.60
C VAL A 150 -10.43 0.04 7.31
N ALA A 151 -9.71 -0.75 8.11
CA ALA A 151 -8.27 -0.92 8.00
C ALA A 151 -7.80 -2.24 8.62
N SER A 152 -6.57 -2.64 8.32
CA SER A 152 -5.88 -3.73 8.99
C SER A 152 -4.39 -3.48 9.10
N ALA A 153 -3.77 -4.04 10.14
CA ALA A 153 -2.34 -3.98 10.37
C ALA A 153 -1.85 -5.26 11.04
N LYS A 154 -0.55 -5.55 10.95
CA LYS A 154 0.06 -6.63 11.73
C LYS A 154 -0.02 -6.32 13.23
N GLY A 155 -0.31 -7.33 14.04
CA GLY A 155 -0.33 -7.22 15.49
C GLY A 155 0.95 -6.63 16.07
N SER A 156 2.10 -7.09 15.60
CA SER A 156 3.41 -6.57 16.02
C SER A 156 3.58 -5.06 15.82
N VAL A 157 3.03 -4.51 14.73
CA VAL A 157 3.08 -3.07 14.44
C VAL A 157 2.18 -2.31 15.40
N VAL A 158 0.94 -2.79 15.62
CA VAL A 158 0.01 -2.18 16.56
C VAL A 158 0.55 -2.25 17.99
N LEU A 159 1.13 -3.38 18.38
CA LEU A 159 1.75 -3.57 19.69
C LEU A 159 2.92 -2.62 19.90
N ALA A 160 3.82 -2.47 18.92
CA ALA A 160 4.92 -1.53 18.99
C ALA A 160 4.42 -0.09 19.19
N GLN A 161 3.36 0.30 18.48
CA GLN A 161 2.76 1.62 18.62
C GLN A 161 2.08 1.84 19.99
N LEU A 162 1.49 0.80 20.59
CA LEU A 162 0.83 0.87 21.90
C LEU A 162 1.80 0.85 23.08
N THR A 163 3.02 0.33 22.88
CA THR A 163 4.02 0.14 23.94
C THR A 163 5.16 1.16 23.90
N ASP A 164 5.30 1.92 22.80
CA ASP A 164 6.31 2.96 22.71
C ASP A 164 5.91 4.21 23.51
N ASN A 165 6.35 4.25 24.76
CA ASN A 165 6.12 5.36 25.70
C ASN A 165 6.65 6.73 25.21
N ARG A 166 7.50 6.75 24.17
CA ARG A 166 7.99 8.00 23.57
C ARG A 166 6.96 8.66 22.65
N ASN A 167 5.91 7.94 22.26
CA ASN A 167 4.91 8.35 21.28
C ASN A 167 3.50 8.38 21.88
N SER A 168 3.34 8.99 23.05
CA SER A 168 2.04 9.17 23.72
C SER A 168 0.99 9.83 22.82
N GLU A 169 1.39 10.76 21.95
CA GLU A 169 0.49 11.36 20.95
C GLU A 169 -0.08 10.33 19.96
N GLN A 170 0.71 9.35 19.53
CA GLN A 170 0.24 8.34 18.58
C GLN A 170 -0.74 7.37 19.23
N ILE A 171 -0.51 7.03 20.50
CA ILE A 171 -1.46 6.26 21.31
C ILE A 171 -2.76 7.06 21.45
N SER A 172 -2.69 8.35 21.79
CA SER A 172 -3.86 9.21 21.90
C SER A 172 -4.63 9.33 20.58
N ARG A 173 -3.95 9.44 19.44
CA ARG A 173 -4.59 9.49 18.11
C ARG A 173 -5.28 8.19 17.74
N LEU A 174 -4.65 7.04 18.02
CA LEU A 174 -5.27 5.73 17.81
C LEU A 174 -6.52 5.57 18.68
N MET A 175 -6.41 5.90 19.97
CA MET A 175 -7.54 5.83 20.89
C MET A 175 -8.66 6.82 20.51
N ALA A 176 -8.31 8.02 20.03
CA ALA A 176 -9.28 8.98 19.50
C ALA A 176 -9.98 8.46 18.24
N ALA A 177 -9.24 7.83 17.32
CA ALA A 177 -9.81 7.20 16.14
C ALA A 177 -10.79 6.07 16.53
N LEU A 178 -10.43 5.22 17.51
CA LEU A 178 -11.31 4.17 18.02
C LEU A 178 -12.55 4.72 18.74
N ARG A 179 -12.46 5.90 19.37
CA ARG A 179 -13.62 6.60 19.93
C ARG A 179 -14.59 7.07 18.85
N GLY A 180 -14.10 7.33 17.64
CA GLY A 180 -14.88 7.92 16.56
C GLY A 180 -14.97 9.44 16.72
N SER A 181 -15.07 10.15 15.59
CA SER A 181 -15.50 11.54 15.57
C SER A 181 -17.03 11.55 15.60
N ASP A 182 -17.62 12.29 16.54
CA ASP A 182 -19.02 12.69 16.48
C ASP A 182 -19.38 13.35 15.13
#